data_AF-A0AA35RZG8-F1
#
_entry.id   AF-A0AA35RZG8-F1
#
_cell.length_a   1.000
_cell.length_b   1.000
_cell.length_c   1.000
_cell.angle_alpha   90.00
_cell.angle_beta   90.00
_cell.angle_gamma   90.00
#
_symmetry.space_group_name_H-M   'P 1'
#
loop_
_entity.id
_entity.type
_entity.pdbx_description
1 polymer ?
#
loop_
_entity_poly.entity_id
_entity_poly.type
_entity_poly.pdbx_seq_one_letter_code
_entity_poly.pdbx_strand_id
1 'polypeptide(L)'
;MVQHVYESACRAKTLDEVIVATDDQRIYDAVIRFGGNVQMTGPCATGTERVAVVAERLTCDVVANIQGDEPLLEPAQIDMMLQPFIDRPEVQVCTLKQRVETAVDYRDVNVVKVVTDLQGDALYFSRASLPGKKFPVYRHVGLYAYRREQLLAFTRWSSTPYELAEGLEQLRFLEYGVPIHVVETDTPLIGVDVPADLERVKQILQSS
;
A
#
# COMPACT_ATOMS: atom_id res chain seq x y z
N MET A 1 -2.92 15.86 8.03
CA MET A 1 -2.41 14.70 7.27
C MET A 1 -3.50 13.65 7.11
N VAL A 2 -3.90 12.93 8.16
CA VAL A 2 -4.96 11.89 8.08
C VAL A 2 -6.25 12.35 7.40
N GLN A 3 -6.70 13.60 7.63
CA GLN A 3 -7.86 14.16 6.95
C GLN A 3 -7.68 14.23 5.43
N HIS A 4 -6.53 14.72 4.94
CA HIS A 4 -6.25 14.80 3.51
C HIS A 4 -6.22 13.41 2.86
N VAL A 5 -5.60 12.43 3.52
CA VAL A 5 -5.59 11.04 3.04
C VAL A 5 -7.00 10.48 2.97
N TYR A 6 -7.79 10.66 4.04
CA TYR A 6 -9.18 10.21 4.11
C TYR A 6 -10.04 10.84 3.00
N GLU A 7 -10.00 12.16 2.87
CA GLU A 7 -10.74 12.88 1.83
C GLU A 7 -10.29 12.49 0.42
N SER A 8 -9.00 12.25 0.21
CA SER A 8 -8.49 11.75 -1.08
C SER A 8 -9.00 10.34 -1.38
N ALA A 9 -8.93 9.43 -0.39
CA ALA A 9 -9.47 8.08 -0.52
C ALA A 9 -10.97 8.07 -0.81
N CYS A 10 -11.76 8.94 -0.17
CA CYS A 10 -13.20 9.07 -0.44
C CYS A 10 -13.52 9.57 -1.85
N ARG A 11 -12.57 10.13 -2.59
CA ARG A 11 -12.75 10.53 -4.00
C ARG A 11 -12.43 9.40 -4.99
N ALA A 12 -11.90 8.27 -4.53
CA ALA A 12 -11.73 7.10 -5.36
C ALA A 12 -13.11 6.55 -5.75
N LYS A 13 -13.25 6.08 -6.99
CA LYS A 13 -14.54 5.62 -7.54
C LYS A 13 -14.84 4.16 -7.22
N THR A 14 -13.80 3.40 -6.90
CA THR A 14 -13.84 1.95 -6.69
C THR A 14 -14.03 1.54 -5.23
N LEU A 15 -14.01 2.49 -4.29
CA LEU A 15 -14.22 2.24 -2.86
C LEU A 15 -15.68 2.49 -2.47
N ASP A 16 -16.28 1.50 -1.80
CA ASP A 16 -17.63 1.62 -1.23
C ASP A 16 -17.61 2.33 0.13
N GLU A 17 -16.55 2.10 0.92
CA GLU A 17 -16.42 2.62 2.28
C GLU A 17 -14.95 2.92 2.59
N VAL A 18 -14.70 4.02 3.32
CA VAL A 18 -13.37 4.39 3.83
C VAL A 18 -13.44 4.47 5.34
N ILE A 19 -12.55 3.76 6.03
CA ILE A 19 -12.49 3.71 7.49
C ILE A 19 -11.06 4.00 7.94
N VAL A 20 -10.88 4.96 8.85
CA VAL A 20 -9.60 5.14 9.54
C VAL A 20 -9.48 4.11 10.66
N ALA A 21 -8.38 3.36 10.70
CA ALA A 21 -8.05 2.44 11.79
C ALA A 21 -6.96 3.06 12.68
N THR A 22 -7.21 3.22 13.98
CA THR A 22 -6.25 3.84 14.90
C THR A 22 -6.35 3.24 16.30
N ASP A 23 -5.23 3.21 17.04
CA ASP A 23 -5.19 2.90 18.49
C ASP A 23 -5.06 4.17 19.36
N ASP A 24 -4.92 5.35 18.74
CA ASP A 24 -4.76 6.62 19.43
C ASP A 24 -6.07 7.42 19.44
N GLN A 25 -6.55 7.74 20.65
CA GLN A 25 -7.76 8.53 20.87
C GLN A 25 -7.67 9.93 20.24
N ARG A 26 -6.49 10.55 20.19
CA ARG A 26 -6.30 11.88 19.59
C ARG A 26 -6.56 11.85 18.09
N ILE A 27 -6.16 10.77 17.42
CA ILE A 27 -6.44 10.55 16.00
C ILE A 27 -7.92 10.26 15.82
N TYR A 28 -8.50 9.37 16.65
CA TYR A 28 -9.93 9.06 16.62
C TYR A 28 -10.79 10.33 16.70
N ASP A 29 -10.55 11.17 17.71
CA ASP A 29 -11.27 12.41 17.92
C ASP A 29 -11.08 13.39 16.76
N ALA A 30 -9.88 13.41 16.15
CA ALA A 30 -9.63 14.23 14.98
C ALA A 30 -10.49 13.78 13.78
N VAL A 31 -10.60 12.48 13.54
CA VAL A 31 -11.39 11.91 12.44
C VAL A 31 -12.88 12.21 12.63
N ILE A 32 -13.40 12.02 13.84
CA ILE A 32 -14.78 12.37 14.16
C ILE A 32 -15.06 13.86 13.94
N ARG A 33 -14.14 14.76 14.31
CA ARG A 33 -14.33 16.21 14.15
C ARG A 33 -14.54 16.66 12.71
N PHE A 34 -13.91 15.99 11.73
CA PHE A 34 -14.12 16.29 10.32
C PHE A 34 -15.20 15.40 9.66
N GLY A 35 -15.91 14.60 10.45
CA GLY A 35 -17.00 13.74 9.96
C GLY A 35 -16.55 12.46 9.26
N GLY A 36 -15.30 12.04 9.45
CA GLY A 36 -14.79 10.79 8.89
C GLY A 36 -15.25 9.57 9.70
N ASN A 37 -15.24 8.41 9.03
CA ASN A 37 -15.49 7.11 9.65
C ASN A 37 -14.19 6.55 10.23
N VAL A 38 -14.25 6.11 11.49
CA VAL A 38 -13.08 5.66 12.24
C VAL A 38 -13.43 4.53 13.19
N GLN A 39 -12.52 3.58 13.33
CA GLN A 39 -12.62 2.49 14.30
C GLN A 39 -11.35 2.41 15.15
N MET A 40 -11.56 2.19 16.44
CA MET A 40 -10.47 1.90 17.38
C MET A 40 -9.96 0.47 17.18
N THR A 41 -8.64 0.34 17.09
CA THR A 41 -7.92 -0.93 17.13
C THR A 41 -7.17 -1.07 18.47
N GLY A 42 -6.74 -2.30 18.78
CA GLY A 42 -5.68 -2.48 19.76
C GLY A 42 -4.31 -2.08 19.18
N PRO A 43 -3.22 -2.21 19.96
CA PRO A 43 -1.87 -2.08 19.44
C PRO A 43 -1.61 -3.18 18.40
N CYS A 44 -1.03 -2.82 17.27
CA CYS A 44 -0.65 -3.72 16.18
C CYS A 44 0.81 -3.48 15.80
N ALA A 45 1.52 -4.53 15.35
CA ALA A 45 2.92 -4.42 14.98
C ALA A 45 3.10 -3.76 13.60
N THR A 46 2.17 -4.00 12.68
CA THR A 46 2.21 -3.42 11.32
C THR A 46 0.89 -2.78 10.91
N GLY A 47 0.94 -1.95 9.85
CA GLY A 47 -0.26 -1.37 9.24
C GLY A 47 -1.21 -2.44 8.68
N THR A 48 -0.66 -3.50 8.09
CA THR A 48 -1.45 -4.61 7.54
C THR A 48 -2.22 -5.37 8.63
N GLU A 49 -1.61 -5.62 9.79
CA GLU A 49 -2.32 -6.17 10.95
C GLU A 49 -3.44 -5.25 11.45
N ARG A 50 -3.18 -3.94 11.51
CA ARG A 50 -4.16 -2.96 11.96
C ARG A 50 -5.40 -2.94 11.07
N VAL A 51 -5.21 -2.95 9.75
CA VAL A 51 -6.30 -3.01 8.78
C VAL A 51 -7.05 -4.34 8.88
N ALA A 52 -6.34 -5.45 9.11
CA ALA A 52 -6.97 -6.77 9.29
C ALA A 52 -7.92 -6.81 10.50
N VAL A 53 -7.56 -6.19 11.64
CA VAL A 53 -8.43 -6.11 12.83
C VAL A 53 -9.77 -5.46 12.52
N VAL A 54 -9.77 -4.41 11.70
CA VAL A 54 -11.01 -3.75 11.26
C VAL A 54 -11.76 -4.65 10.27
N ALA A 55 -11.05 -5.21 9.28
CA ALA A 55 -11.63 -6.07 8.25
C ALA A 55 -12.28 -7.36 8.80
N GLU A 56 -11.84 -7.88 9.94
CA GLU A 56 -12.48 -9.04 10.60
C GLU A 56 -13.97 -8.79 10.89
N ARG A 57 -14.32 -7.55 11.22
CA ARG A 57 -15.68 -7.14 11.62
C ARG A 57 -16.56 -6.71 10.45
N LEU A 58 -15.97 -6.56 9.27
CA LEU A 58 -16.66 -6.10 8.07
C LEU A 58 -17.05 -7.28 7.18
N THR A 59 -18.14 -7.11 6.44
CA THR A 59 -18.52 -7.98 5.33
C THR A 59 -18.15 -7.26 4.04
N CYS A 60 -17.00 -7.60 3.47
CA CYS A 60 -16.51 -7.04 2.21
C CYS A 60 -15.66 -8.06 1.45
N ASP A 61 -15.50 -7.84 0.15
CA ASP A 61 -14.73 -8.72 -0.74
C ASP A 61 -13.25 -8.36 -0.78
N VAL A 62 -12.96 -7.05 -0.85
CA VAL A 62 -11.63 -6.49 -1.01
C VAL A 62 -11.38 -5.44 0.06
N VAL A 63 -10.15 -5.38 0.55
CA VAL A 63 -9.68 -4.39 1.52
C VAL A 63 -8.47 -3.69 0.95
N ALA A 64 -8.55 -2.37 0.78
CA ALA A 64 -7.41 -1.53 0.43
C ALA A 64 -6.74 -1.01 1.71
N ASN A 65 -5.44 -1.26 1.87
CA ASN A 65 -4.62 -0.68 2.91
C ASN A 65 -3.99 0.63 2.40
N ILE A 66 -4.51 1.75 2.89
CA ILE A 66 -4.07 3.11 2.58
C ILE A 66 -3.37 3.69 3.80
N GLN A 67 -2.07 3.99 3.69
CA GLN A 67 -1.29 4.53 4.80
C GLN A 67 -1.71 5.99 5.12
N GLY A 68 -1.83 6.30 6.41
CA GLY A 68 -2.32 7.60 6.88
C GLY A 68 -1.32 8.76 6.77
N ASP A 69 -0.09 8.47 6.34
CA ASP A 69 1.04 9.37 6.16
C ASP A 69 1.41 9.64 4.70
N GLU A 70 0.53 9.26 3.76
CA GLU A 70 0.65 9.51 2.32
C GLU A 70 -0.31 10.63 1.85
N PRO A 71 -0.14 11.90 2.30
CA PRO A 71 -1.09 12.98 2.01
C PRO A 71 -1.20 13.36 0.53
N LEU A 72 -0.28 12.90 -0.30
CA LEU A 72 -0.24 13.15 -1.75
C LEU A 72 -0.76 11.95 -2.55
N LEU A 73 -1.34 10.95 -1.88
CA LEU A 73 -2.01 9.83 -2.54
C LEU A 73 -3.12 10.34 -3.47
N GLU A 74 -2.99 10.00 -4.75
CA GLU A 74 -4.01 10.35 -5.72
C GLU A 74 -5.13 9.30 -5.73
N PRO A 75 -6.42 9.71 -5.82
CA PRO A 75 -7.54 8.77 -5.88
C PRO A 75 -7.42 7.78 -7.05
N ALA A 76 -6.83 8.22 -8.16
CA ALA A 76 -6.61 7.38 -9.33
C ALA A 76 -5.67 6.20 -9.05
N GLN A 77 -4.72 6.31 -8.10
CA GLN A 77 -3.85 5.20 -7.74
C GLN A 77 -4.62 4.09 -7.01
N ILE A 78 -5.58 4.49 -6.16
CA ILE A 78 -6.48 3.56 -5.49
C ILE A 78 -7.33 2.83 -6.54
N ASP A 79 -7.93 3.58 -7.47
CA ASP A 79 -8.75 3.01 -8.54
C ASP A 79 -7.93 2.06 -9.44
N MET A 80 -6.72 2.43 -9.83
CA MET A 80 -5.82 1.57 -10.62
C MET A 80 -5.47 0.27 -9.89
N MET A 81 -5.27 0.32 -8.58
CA MET A 81 -4.95 -0.86 -7.77
C MET A 81 -6.16 -1.78 -7.57
N LEU A 82 -7.37 -1.22 -7.48
CA LEU A 82 -8.59 -1.99 -7.25
C LEU A 82 -9.19 -2.57 -8.54
N GLN A 83 -8.95 -1.94 -9.69
CA GLN A 83 -9.46 -2.38 -10.99
C GLN A 83 -9.21 -3.88 -11.30
N PRO A 84 -8.03 -4.46 -11.03
CA PRO A 84 -7.78 -5.89 -11.26
C PRO A 84 -8.74 -6.81 -10.50
N PHE A 85 -9.23 -6.43 -9.30
CA PHE A 85 -10.17 -7.27 -8.56
C PHE A 85 -11.56 -7.33 -9.20
N ILE A 86 -11.91 -6.31 -10.00
CA ILE A 86 -13.16 -6.21 -10.77
C ILE A 86 -13.04 -7.04 -12.06
N ASP A 87 -11.93 -6.87 -12.77
CA ASP A 87 -11.72 -7.49 -14.07
C ASP A 87 -11.34 -8.97 -13.99
N ARG A 88 -10.69 -9.37 -12.88
CA ARG A 88 -10.06 -10.68 -12.70
C ARG A 88 -10.39 -11.25 -11.32
N PRO A 89 -11.41 -12.12 -11.20
CA PRO A 89 -11.83 -12.71 -9.93
C PRO A 89 -10.71 -13.46 -9.19
N GLU A 90 -9.73 -13.99 -9.93
CA GLU A 90 -8.61 -14.75 -9.38
C GLU A 90 -7.58 -13.90 -8.61
N VAL A 91 -7.59 -12.57 -8.77
CA VAL A 91 -6.65 -11.68 -8.08
C VAL A 91 -6.86 -11.79 -6.56
N GLN A 92 -5.77 -12.12 -5.87
CA GLN A 92 -5.72 -12.35 -4.43
C GLN A 92 -5.18 -11.13 -3.69
N VAL A 93 -4.09 -10.57 -4.19
CA VAL A 93 -3.42 -9.38 -3.67
C VAL A 93 -3.03 -8.53 -4.86
N CYS A 94 -3.14 -7.20 -4.74
CA CYS A 94 -2.67 -6.27 -5.74
C CYS A 94 -1.85 -5.15 -5.09
N THR A 95 -0.82 -4.70 -5.79
CA THR A 95 -0.03 -3.51 -5.45
C THR A 95 0.36 -2.76 -6.72
N LEU A 96 1.11 -1.68 -6.58
CA LEU A 96 1.55 -0.84 -7.69
C LEU A 96 3.08 -0.88 -7.85
N LYS A 97 3.54 -0.61 -9.07
CA LYS A 97 4.94 -0.37 -9.38
C LYS A 97 5.10 0.86 -10.24
N GLN A 98 6.23 1.54 -10.10
CA GLN A 98 6.59 2.68 -10.93
C GLN A 98 7.96 2.47 -11.55
N ARG A 99 8.14 2.94 -12.79
CA ARG A 99 9.43 2.87 -13.47
C ARG A 99 10.49 3.65 -12.72
N VAL A 100 11.67 3.06 -12.59
CA VAL A 100 12.86 3.72 -12.04
C VAL A 100 13.63 4.38 -13.17
N GLU A 101 13.82 5.69 -13.08
CA GLU A 101 14.49 6.49 -14.12
C GLU A 101 15.97 6.77 -13.80
N THR A 102 16.35 6.72 -12.52
CA THR A 102 17.70 7.10 -12.08
C THR A 102 18.50 5.92 -11.58
N ALA A 103 19.82 5.95 -11.83
CA ALA A 103 20.74 4.95 -11.30
C ALA A 103 20.97 5.10 -9.78
N VAL A 104 20.55 6.22 -9.20
CA VAL A 104 20.55 6.47 -7.75
C VAL A 104 19.45 5.63 -7.11
N ASP A 105 18.21 5.82 -7.54
CA ASP A 105 17.05 5.08 -7.02
C ASP A 105 17.18 3.57 -7.25
N TYR A 106 17.75 3.16 -8.38
CA TYR A 106 18.00 1.74 -8.66
C TYR A 106 18.93 1.07 -7.64
N ARG A 107 19.90 1.82 -7.11
CA ARG A 107 20.90 1.33 -6.15
C ARG A 107 20.55 1.62 -4.70
N ASP A 108 19.54 2.46 -4.47
CA ASP A 108 19.07 2.78 -3.14
C ASP A 108 18.38 1.57 -2.50
N VAL A 109 18.84 1.16 -1.32
CA VAL A 109 18.30 0.04 -0.54
C VAL A 109 16.97 0.37 0.14
N ASN A 110 16.63 1.66 0.24
CA ASN A 110 15.34 2.13 0.73
C ASN A 110 14.25 2.03 -0.34
N VAL A 111 14.64 2.10 -1.61
CA VAL A 111 13.73 1.87 -2.75
C VAL A 111 13.59 0.36 -2.96
N VAL A 112 12.43 -0.20 -2.63
CA VAL A 112 12.16 -1.62 -2.88
C VAL A 112 11.96 -1.83 -4.37
N LYS A 113 12.69 -2.77 -4.97
CA LYS A 113 12.52 -3.16 -6.38
C LYS A 113 11.55 -4.34 -6.48
N VAL A 114 10.83 -4.41 -7.58
CA VAL A 114 9.95 -5.53 -7.91
C VAL A 114 10.21 -6.01 -9.33
N VAL A 115 10.22 -7.33 -9.51
CA VAL A 115 10.23 -7.99 -10.81
C VAL A 115 8.93 -8.78 -10.96
N THR A 116 8.33 -8.73 -12.14
CA THR A 116 7.06 -9.41 -12.44
C THR A 116 7.24 -10.40 -13.58
N ASP A 117 6.34 -11.37 -13.65
CA ASP A 117 6.19 -12.22 -14.83
C ASP A 117 5.50 -11.46 -15.99
N LEU A 118 5.20 -12.20 -17.06
CA LEU A 118 4.54 -11.66 -18.25
C LEU A 118 3.03 -11.41 -18.06
N GLN A 119 2.43 -11.92 -16.98
CA GLN A 119 1.03 -11.73 -16.60
C GLN A 119 0.87 -10.55 -15.62
N GLY A 120 1.97 -10.01 -15.13
CA GLY A 120 1.99 -8.89 -14.19
C GLY A 120 2.04 -9.31 -12.73
N ASP A 121 2.22 -10.60 -12.43
CA ASP A 121 2.33 -11.08 -11.06
C ASP A 121 3.78 -10.99 -10.58
N ALA A 122 3.97 -10.63 -9.31
CA ALA A 122 5.29 -10.45 -8.72
C ALA A 122 6.04 -11.79 -8.66
N LEU A 123 7.23 -11.80 -9.23
CA LEU A 123 8.20 -12.90 -9.07
C LEU A 123 8.98 -12.74 -7.76
N TYR A 124 9.39 -11.50 -7.43
CA TYR A 124 10.13 -11.21 -6.21
C TYR A 124 10.18 -9.70 -5.90
N PHE A 125 10.30 -9.37 -4.62
CA PHE A 125 10.59 -8.03 -4.12
C PHE A 125 11.94 -8.03 -3.40
N SER A 126 12.76 -6.99 -3.59
CA SER A 126 14.04 -6.91 -2.90
C SER A 126 14.52 -5.48 -2.70
N ARG A 127 15.27 -5.25 -1.63
CA ARG A 127 16.06 -4.02 -1.46
C ARG A 127 17.32 -4.03 -2.32
N ALA A 128 17.77 -5.21 -2.77
CA ALA A 128 18.85 -5.32 -3.75
C ALA A 128 18.41 -4.83 -5.13
N SER A 129 19.37 -4.40 -5.94
CA SER A 129 19.15 -3.95 -7.30
C SER A 129 18.69 -5.11 -8.20
N LEU A 130 17.42 -5.09 -8.62
CA LEU A 130 16.81 -6.07 -9.52
C LEU A 130 16.15 -5.40 -10.73
N PRO A 131 16.22 -6.03 -11.93
CA PRO A 131 17.10 -7.14 -12.28
C PRO A 131 18.56 -6.68 -12.43
N GLY A 132 19.53 -7.58 -12.28
CA GLY A 132 20.97 -7.23 -12.23
C GLY A 132 21.60 -6.68 -13.53
N LYS A 133 20.83 -6.48 -14.61
CA LYS A 133 21.29 -5.94 -15.91
C LYS A 133 20.25 -4.97 -16.49
N LYS A 134 20.60 -4.29 -17.59
CA LYS A 134 19.71 -3.35 -18.30
C LYS A 134 18.41 -4.02 -18.74
N PHE A 135 17.38 -3.83 -17.94
CA PHE A 135 15.98 -4.07 -18.22
C PHE A 135 15.20 -2.90 -17.60
N PRO A 136 13.94 -2.65 -17.99
CA PRO A 136 13.08 -1.80 -17.18
C PRO A 136 13.12 -2.23 -15.71
N VAL A 137 13.56 -1.31 -14.86
CA VAL A 137 13.60 -1.47 -13.40
C VAL A 137 12.35 -0.81 -12.86
N TYR A 138 11.72 -1.47 -11.90
CA TYR A 138 10.54 -0.96 -11.24
C TYR A 138 10.76 -0.88 -9.74
N ARG A 139 10.33 0.24 -9.16
CA ARG A 139 10.16 0.36 -7.71
C ARG A 139 8.76 -0.10 -7.34
N HIS A 140 8.66 -0.79 -6.23
CA HIS A 140 7.39 -1.11 -5.60
C HIS A 140 6.82 0.15 -4.91
N VAL A 141 5.51 0.32 -5.00
CA VAL A 141 4.77 1.38 -4.33
C VAL A 141 3.98 0.76 -3.18
N GLY A 142 4.15 1.27 -1.96
CA GLY A 142 3.60 0.72 -0.72
C GLY A 142 2.08 0.82 -0.54
N LEU A 143 1.31 0.74 -1.62
CA LEU A 143 -0.15 0.67 -1.61
C LEU A 143 -0.58 -0.77 -1.90
N TYR A 144 -1.51 -1.30 -1.10
CA TYR A 144 -1.95 -2.68 -1.23
C TYR A 144 -3.47 -2.81 -1.18
N ALA A 145 -3.99 -3.75 -1.94
CA ALA A 145 -5.32 -4.27 -1.78
C ALA A 145 -5.29 -5.80 -1.73
N TYR A 146 -6.23 -6.36 -0.99
CA TYR A 146 -6.28 -7.79 -0.69
C TYR A 146 -7.72 -8.29 -0.82
N ARG A 147 -7.91 -9.51 -1.31
CA ARG A 147 -9.11 -10.26 -0.93
C ARG A 147 -9.14 -10.36 0.58
N ARG A 148 -10.30 -10.07 1.19
CA ARG A 148 -10.45 -10.06 2.66
C ARG A 148 -9.91 -11.33 3.29
N GLU A 149 -10.21 -12.49 2.71
CA GLU A 149 -9.74 -13.78 3.23
C GLU A 149 -8.21 -13.91 3.26
N GLN A 150 -7.50 -13.35 2.29
CA GLN A 150 -6.03 -13.39 2.24
C GLN A 150 -5.41 -12.48 3.29
N LEU A 151 -6.01 -11.29 3.51
CA LEU A 151 -5.61 -10.41 4.59
C LEU A 151 -5.78 -11.08 5.96
N LEU A 152 -6.90 -11.79 6.17
CA LEU A 152 -7.15 -12.50 7.43
C LEU A 152 -6.29 -13.77 7.60
N ALA A 153 -5.92 -14.43 6.50
CA ALA A 153 -5.00 -15.55 6.54
C ALA A 153 -3.58 -15.08 6.88
N PHE A 154 -3.16 -13.95 6.30
CA PHE A 154 -1.83 -13.34 6.51
C PHE A 154 -1.50 -13.11 8.00
N THR A 155 -2.48 -12.66 8.80
CA THR A 155 -2.28 -12.39 10.23
C THR A 155 -2.09 -13.65 11.07
N ARG A 156 -2.41 -14.83 10.52
CA ARG A 156 -2.27 -16.13 11.20
C ARG A 156 -0.99 -16.86 10.81
N TRP A 157 -0.35 -16.44 9.73
CA TRP A 157 0.89 -17.03 9.26
C TRP A 157 2.06 -16.61 10.13
N SER A 158 2.98 -17.55 10.33
CA SER A 158 4.29 -17.21 10.92
C SER A 158 5.12 -16.44 9.91
N SER A 159 5.96 -15.52 10.41
CA SER A 159 6.93 -14.82 9.57
C SER A 159 7.82 -15.78 8.82
N THR A 160 8.20 -15.41 7.60
CA THR A 160 8.90 -16.30 6.68
C THR A 160 10.37 -15.88 6.47
N PRO A 161 11.24 -16.82 6.03
CA PRO A 161 12.67 -16.53 5.89
C PRO A 161 12.99 -15.30 5.03
N TYR A 162 12.36 -15.13 3.87
CA TYR A 162 12.68 -13.99 2.99
C TYR A 162 12.04 -12.69 3.47
N GLU A 163 10.83 -12.74 4.02
CA GLU A 163 10.25 -11.60 4.75
C GLU A 163 11.24 -11.07 5.80
N LEU A 164 11.80 -11.93 6.64
CA LEU A 164 12.72 -11.55 7.70
C LEU A 164 14.07 -11.06 7.16
N ALA A 165 14.57 -11.69 6.09
CA ALA A 165 15.85 -11.33 5.49
C ALA A 165 15.82 -9.97 4.79
N GLU A 166 14.72 -9.62 4.13
CA GLU A 166 14.56 -8.35 3.39
C GLU A 166 13.87 -7.26 4.23
N GLY A 167 13.20 -7.64 5.32
CA GLY A 167 12.32 -6.75 6.09
C GLY A 167 11.15 -6.25 5.22
N LEU A 168 10.50 -7.17 4.50
CA LEU A 168 9.42 -6.89 3.53
C LEU A 168 8.25 -7.85 3.75
N GLU A 169 7.18 -7.36 4.36
CA GLU A 169 6.02 -8.17 4.76
C GLU A 169 5.32 -8.87 3.60
N GLN A 170 5.32 -8.26 2.41
CA GLN A 170 4.67 -8.81 1.23
C GLN A 170 5.31 -10.11 0.72
N LEU A 171 6.57 -10.38 1.08
CA LEU A 171 7.23 -11.64 0.73
C LEU A 171 6.56 -12.84 1.42
N ARG A 172 5.90 -12.63 2.56
CA ARG A 172 5.13 -13.68 3.23
C ARG A 172 4.01 -14.21 2.33
N PHE A 173 3.30 -13.35 1.60
CA PHE A 173 2.28 -13.82 0.64
C PHE A 173 2.91 -14.74 -0.42
N LEU A 174 4.03 -14.32 -1.03
CA LEU A 174 4.72 -15.10 -2.05
C LEU A 174 5.23 -16.45 -1.49
N GLU A 175 5.81 -16.46 -0.28
CA GLU A 175 6.34 -17.66 0.36
C GLU A 175 5.24 -18.67 0.76
N TYR A 176 4.02 -18.21 1.05
CA TYR A 176 2.83 -19.07 1.23
C TYR A 176 2.11 -19.40 -0.09
N GLY A 177 2.66 -19.01 -1.24
CA GLY A 177 2.12 -19.34 -2.56
C GLY A 177 0.92 -18.48 -2.98
N VAL A 178 0.72 -17.31 -2.36
CA VAL A 178 -0.32 -16.36 -2.74
C VAL A 178 0.25 -15.36 -3.75
N PRO A 179 -0.28 -15.32 -4.99
CA PRO A 179 0.22 -14.41 -6.01
C PRO A 179 -0.14 -12.95 -5.68
N ILE A 180 0.77 -12.05 -6.02
CA ILE A 180 0.58 -10.60 -5.90
C ILE A 180 0.60 -9.99 -7.28
N HIS A 181 -0.54 -9.48 -7.74
CA HIS A 181 -0.62 -8.75 -9.00
C HIS A 181 -0.01 -7.35 -8.85
N VAL A 182 0.71 -6.87 -9.85
CA VAL A 182 1.44 -5.59 -9.77
C VAL A 182 1.13 -4.72 -10.99
N VAL A 183 0.40 -3.64 -10.76
CA VAL A 183 -0.01 -2.71 -11.82
C VAL A 183 1.02 -1.59 -11.95
N GLU A 184 1.38 -1.25 -13.18
CA GLU A 184 2.28 -0.12 -13.46
C GLU A 184 1.52 1.22 -13.35
N THR A 185 2.12 2.20 -12.68
CA THR A 185 1.59 3.55 -12.54
C THR A 185 2.63 4.59 -12.93
N ASP A 186 2.17 5.62 -13.64
CA ASP A 186 2.95 6.82 -13.97
C ASP A 186 2.71 7.96 -12.97
N THR A 187 1.83 7.76 -11.98
CA THR A 187 1.55 8.78 -10.96
C THR A 187 2.81 9.07 -10.15
N PRO A 188 3.29 10.32 -10.10
CA PRO A 188 4.48 10.67 -9.34
C PRO A 188 4.33 10.30 -7.87
N LEU A 189 5.30 9.53 -7.35
CA LEU A 189 5.40 9.32 -5.92
C LEU A 189 6.10 10.53 -5.31
N ILE A 190 5.40 11.25 -4.45
CA ILE A 190 6.01 12.31 -3.64
C ILE A 190 6.04 11.78 -2.21
N GLY A 191 7.05 10.96 -1.93
CA GLY A 191 7.31 10.44 -0.59
C GLY A 191 7.71 11.56 0.37
N VAL A 192 7.43 11.35 1.66
CA VAL A 192 7.79 12.27 2.74
C VAL A 192 8.80 11.58 3.64
N ASP A 193 10.05 11.50 3.20
CA ASP A 193 11.08 10.73 3.89
C ASP A 193 11.97 11.61 4.78
N VAL A 194 12.08 12.91 4.46
CA VAL A 194 12.85 13.89 5.25
C VAL A 194 12.01 15.09 5.67
N PRO A 195 12.39 15.81 6.74
CA PRO A 195 11.68 17.02 7.18
C PRO A 195 11.51 18.09 6.09
N ALA A 196 12.40 18.13 5.09
CA ALA A 196 12.28 19.02 3.94
C ALA A 196 11.11 18.64 3.00
N ASP A 197 10.75 17.36 2.93
CA ASP A 197 9.62 16.88 2.13
C ASP A 197 8.29 17.32 2.73
N LEU A 198 8.20 17.42 4.07
CA LEU A 198 7.01 17.94 4.75
C LEU A 198 6.68 19.38 4.31
N GLU A 199 7.69 20.24 4.14
CA GLU A 199 7.47 21.61 3.67
C GLU A 199 7.03 21.64 2.20
N ARG A 200 7.58 20.76 1.36
CA ARG A 200 7.14 20.60 -0.04
C ARG A 200 5.69 20.11 -0.12
N VAL A 201 5.33 19.13 0.71
CA VAL A 201 3.96 18.61 0.82
C VAL A 201 3.00 19.71 1.28
N LYS A 202 3.37 20.50 2.29
CA LYS A 202 2.56 21.63 2.75
C LYS A 202 2.31 22.64 1.63
N GLN A 203 3.33 22.97 0.83
CA GLN A 203 3.18 23.88 -0.31
C GLN A 203 2.23 23.33 -1.38
N ILE A 204 2.32 22.04 -1.69
CA ILE A 204 1.42 21.37 -2.65
C ILE A 204 -0.02 21.36 -2.12
N LEU A 205 -0.22 21.01 -0.85
CA LEU A 205 -1.55 20.97 -0.23
C LEU A 205 -2.19 22.35 -0.07
N GLN A 206 -1.40 23.43 0.06
CA GLN A 206 -1.89 24.80 0.12
C GLN A 206 -2.24 25.40 -1.26
N SER A 207 -1.76 24.79 -2.33
CA SER A 207 -1.99 25.25 -3.71
C SER A 207 -3.04 24.42 -4.48
N SER A 208 -3.59 23.38 -3.84
CA SER A 208 -4.63 22.47 -4.35
C SER A 208 -6.00 22.81 -3.77
#